data_AF-A0A6B3IQ01-F1
#
_entry.id   AF-A0A6B3IQ01-F1
#
_cell.length_a   1.000
_cell.length_b   1.000
_cell.length_c   1.000
_cell.angle_alpha   90.00
_cell.angle_beta   90.00
_cell.angle_gamma   90.00
#
_symmetry.space_group_name_H-M   'P 1'
#
loop_
_entity.id
_entity.type
_entity.pdbx_description
1 polymer ?
#
loop_
_entity_poly.entity_id
_entity_poly.type
_entity_poly.pdbx_seq_one_letter_code
_entity_poly.pdbx_strand_id
1 'polypeptide(L)'
;DAWRDRADHPGVSRVVPVIELLDDDVDLAPARHLPRPAAGGGAAGLEDVRERLADTLRLTADLTPPPAELSAPAHRPLTTVGELARAGALLLRTGTGTAPRTDTGTTPVLTEHDVLAGTAPSGTPAPPPTAAPGTPAP
;
A
#
# COMPACT_ATOMS: atom_id res chain seq x y z
N ASP A 1 -29.14 -6.78 -4.12
CA ASP A 1 -29.93 -7.48 -3.09
C ASP A 1 -29.10 -8.34 -2.14
N ALA A 2 -28.09 -9.09 -2.61
CA ALA A 2 -27.25 -9.95 -1.74
C ALA A 2 -26.63 -9.31 -0.48
N TRP A 3 -26.42 -7.99 -0.47
CA TRP A 3 -25.80 -7.28 0.66
C TRP A 3 -26.80 -6.66 1.64
N ARG A 4 -28.08 -6.54 1.27
CA ARG A 4 -29.12 -5.93 2.12
C ARG A 4 -29.57 -6.87 3.25
N ASP A 5 -29.45 -8.18 3.04
CA ASP A 5 -29.89 -9.20 4.00
C ASP A 5 -28.76 -9.67 4.93
N ARG A 6 -27.58 -9.03 4.88
CA ARG A 6 -26.42 -9.45 5.67
C ARG A 6 -26.54 -8.91 7.10
N ALA A 7 -26.58 -9.81 8.08
CA ALA A 7 -26.64 -9.44 9.49
C ALA A 7 -25.28 -9.04 10.08
N ASP A 8 -25.30 -8.23 11.13
CA ASP A 8 -24.12 -7.90 11.93
C ASP A 8 -23.58 -9.12 12.67
N HIS A 9 -22.26 -9.26 12.67
CA HIS A 9 -21.50 -10.28 13.39
C HIS A 9 -20.52 -9.59 14.35
N PRO A 10 -20.84 -9.49 15.65
CA PRO A 10 -20.04 -8.78 16.63
C PRO A 10 -18.56 -9.20 16.60
N GLY A 11 -17.66 -8.21 16.53
CA GLY A 11 -16.21 -8.44 16.46
C GLY A 11 -15.69 -9.02 15.14
N VAL A 12 -16.54 -9.22 14.12
CA VAL A 12 -16.15 -9.82 12.83
C VAL A 12 -16.57 -8.94 11.65
N SER A 13 -17.86 -8.62 11.52
CA SER A 13 -18.35 -7.77 10.43
C SER A 13 -19.60 -7.01 10.84
N ARG A 14 -19.77 -5.79 10.33
CA ARG A 14 -20.94 -4.94 10.58
C ARG A 14 -21.37 -4.29 9.25
N VAL A 15 -22.67 -4.16 9.03
CA VAL A 15 -23.22 -3.38 7.93
C VAL A 15 -23.25 -1.91 8.34
N VAL A 16 -22.52 -1.08 7.60
CA VAL A 16 -22.41 0.36 7.83
C VAL A 16 -22.94 1.10 6.60
N PRO A 17 -23.84 2.09 6.74
CA PRO A 17 -24.28 2.92 5.63
C PRO A 17 -23.10 3.59 4.93
N VAL A 18 -23.12 3.67 3.59
CA VAL A 18 -22.02 4.26 2.81
C VAL A 18 -21.69 5.69 3.24
N ILE A 19 -22.70 6.46 3.65
CA ILE A 19 -22.51 7.85 4.09
C ILE A 19 -21.72 7.93 5.41
N GLU A 20 -21.83 6.93 6.28
CA GLU A 20 -21.06 6.85 7.53
C GLU A 20 -19.62 6.39 7.30
N LEU A 21 -19.31 5.80 6.13
CA LEU A 21 -17.95 5.43 5.73
C LEU A 21 -17.20 6.56 5.02
N LEU A 22 -17.92 7.56 4.52
CA LEU A 22 -17.38 8.73 3.84
C LEU A 22 -17.43 9.95 4.77
N ASP A 23 -16.95 9.78 6.00
CA ASP A 23 -16.79 10.88 6.94
C ASP A 23 -15.46 11.62 6.75
N ASP A 24 -15.26 12.69 7.51
CA ASP A 24 -14.14 13.62 7.33
C ASP A 24 -12.75 12.97 7.52
N ASP A 25 -12.66 11.82 8.20
CA ASP A 25 -11.40 11.14 8.52
C ASP A 25 -10.99 10.07 7.49
N VAL A 26 -11.87 9.69 6.55
CA VAL A 26 -11.65 8.66 5.50
C VAL A 26 -10.89 7.41 5.99
N ASP A 27 -11.14 6.96 7.23
CA ASP A 27 -10.55 5.75 7.79
C ASP A 27 -11.52 4.59 7.69
N LEU A 28 -11.21 3.64 6.79
CA LEU A 28 -11.99 2.43 6.56
C LEU A 28 -11.51 1.24 7.40
N ALA A 29 -10.63 1.45 8.38
CA ALA A 29 -10.17 0.41 9.28
C ALA A 29 -11.37 -0.24 9.99
N PRO A 30 -11.56 -1.57 9.88
CA PRO A 30 -12.70 -2.26 10.51
C PRO A 30 -12.84 -1.99 12.01
N ALA A 31 -11.71 -1.75 12.70
CA ALA A 31 -11.67 -1.47 14.14
C ALA A 31 -12.49 -0.23 14.56
N ARG A 32 -12.71 0.74 13.66
CA ARG A 32 -13.54 1.94 13.92
C ARG A 32 -15.03 1.62 13.95
N HIS A 33 -15.43 0.60 13.20
CA HIS A 33 -16.84 0.26 12.98
C HIS A 33 -17.29 -1.01 13.72
N LEU A 34 -16.36 -1.86 14.13
CA LEU A 34 -16.66 -3.07 14.88
C LEU A 34 -16.76 -2.79 16.38
N PRO A 35 -17.86 -3.19 17.05
CA PRO A 35 -17.91 -3.16 18.50
C PRO A 35 -16.79 -4.04 19.07
N ARG A 36 -16.13 -3.56 20.13
CA ARG A 36 -15.11 -4.36 20.83
C ARG A 36 -15.73 -5.68 21.27
N PRO A 37 -15.09 -6.83 20.96
CA PRO A 37 -15.57 -8.11 21.45
C PRO A 37 -15.68 -8.07 22.98
N ALA A 38 -16.78 -8.57 23.52
CA ALA A 38 -16.92 -8.74 24.96
C ALA A 38 -15.80 -9.67 25.46
N ALA A 39 -15.15 -9.30 26.56
CA ALA A 39 -14.11 -10.12 27.18
C ALA A 39 -14.75 -11.36 27.83
N GLY A 40 -15.00 -12.41 27.05
CA GLY A 40 -15.38 -13.73 27.55
C GLY A 40 -14.12 -14.49 27.95
N GLY A 41 -13.78 -14.52 29.24
CA GLY A 41 -12.50 -15.08 29.70
C GLY A 41 -12.65 -16.18 30.74
N GLY A 42 -12.39 -17.42 30.34
CA GLY A 42 -12.16 -18.60 31.19
C GLY A 42 -11.39 -19.66 30.39
N ALA A 43 -10.84 -20.69 31.05
CA ALA A 43 -9.99 -21.70 30.39
C ALA A 43 -10.67 -22.42 29.21
N ALA A 44 -11.98 -22.66 29.27
CA ALA A 44 -12.75 -23.23 28.15
C ALA A 44 -12.77 -22.32 26.92
N GLY A 45 -12.78 -20.99 27.11
CA GLY A 45 -12.69 -20.05 25.98
C GLY A 45 -11.34 -20.08 25.26
N LEU A 46 -10.27 -20.59 25.90
CA LEU A 46 -8.97 -20.77 25.25
C LEU A 46 -8.94 -21.97 24.30
N GLU A 47 -9.71 -23.04 24.57
CA GLU A 47 -9.92 -24.12 23.58
C GLU A 47 -10.54 -23.55 22.32
N ASP A 48 -11.69 -22.88 22.47
CA ASP A 48 -12.47 -22.36 21.35
C ASP A 48 -11.64 -21.39 20.50
N VAL A 49 -10.82 -20.55 21.15
CA VAL A 49 -9.88 -19.65 20.46
C VAL A 49 -8.81 -20.42 19.71
N ARG A 50 -8.25 -21.49 20.30
CA ARG A 50 -7.24 -22.32 19.64
C ARG A 50 -7.81 -23.03 18.42
N GLU A 51 -9.01 -23.60 18.53
CA GLU A 51 -9.69 -24.27 17.42
C GLU A 51 -9.98 -23.28 16.29
N ARG A 52 -10.55 -22.12 16.61
CA ARG A 52 -10.84 -21.08 15.61
C ARG A 52 -9.58 -20.56 14.92
N LEU A 53 -8.46 -20.43 15.66
CA LEU A 53 -7.18 -20.06 15.09
C LEU A 53 -6.68 -21.12 14.11
N ALA A 54 -6.73 -22.40 14.49
CA ALA A 54 -6.31 -23.51 13.63
C ALA A 54 -7.11 -23.56 12.33
N ASP A 55 -8.42 -23.37 12.40
CA ASP A 55 -9.29 -23.34 11.22
C ASP A 55 -9.02 -22.12 10.34
N THR A 56 -8.78 -20.95 10.93
CA THR A 56 -8.43 -19.73 10.17
C THR A 56 -7.10 -19.89 9.44
N LEU A 57 -6.09 -20.49 10.09
CA LEU A 57 -4.79 -20.76 9.46
C LEU A 57 -4.91 -21.77 8.32
N ARG A 58 -5.72 -22.82 8.48
CA ARG A 58 -6.00 -23.79 7.42
C ARG A 58 -6.70 -23.12 6.23
N LEU A 59 -7.75 -22.36 6.49
CA LEU A 59 -8.45 -21.61 5.44
C LEU A 59 -7.53 -20.61 4.72
N THR A 60 -6.64 -19.94 5.46
CA THR A 60 -5.66 -19.03 4.87
C THR A 60 -4.73 -19.78 3.93
N ALA A 61 -4.22 -20.94 4.34
CA ALA A 61 -3.38 -21.78 3.48
C ALA A 61 -4.15 -22.26 2.23
N ASP A 62 -5.40 -22.70 2.40
CA ASP A 62 -6.25 -23.20 1.30
C ASP A 62 -6.61 -22.11 0.29
N LEU A 63 -6.81 -20.87 0.75
CA LEU A 63 -7.16 -19.72 -0.09
C LEU A 63 -5.94 -18.96 -0.63
N THR A 64 -4.73 -19.23 -0.11
CA THR A 64 -3.53 -18.56 -0.59
C THR A 64 -3.29 -18.97 -2.04
N PRO A 65 -3.34 -18.04 -3.01
CA PRO A 65 -3.05 -18.38 -4.39
C PRO A 65 -1.61 -18.90 -4.49
N PRO A 66 -1.33 -19.85 -5.40
CA PRO A 66 0.04 -20.30 -5.63
C PRO A 66 0.92 -19.11 -5.98
N PRO A 67 2.23 -19.17 -5.67
CA PRO A 67 3.18 -18.13 -6.07
C PRO A 67 2.99 -17.80 -7.54
N ALA A 68 2.81 -16.51 -7.85
CA ALA A 68 2.61 -16.10 -9.23
C ALA A 68 3.87 -16.45 -10.04
N GLU A 69 3.70 -17.28 -11.06
CA GLU A 69 4.73 -17.44 -12.07
C GLU A 69 4.86 -16.12 -12.82
N LEU A 70 6.10 -15.66 -13.02
CA LEU A 70 6.38 -14.51 -13.86
C LEU A 70 5.97 -14.83 -15.30
N SER A 71 4.72 -14.52 -15.63
CA SER A 71 4.19 -14.68 -16.98
C SER A 71 4.70 -13.56 -17.88
N ALA A 72 4.70 -13.83 -19.18
CA ALA A 72 5.03 -12.81 -20.18
C ALA A 72 4.14 -11.57 -19.96
N PRO A 73 4.70 -10.35 -20.01
CA PRO A 73 3.95 -9.14 -19.71
C PRO A 73 2.72 -9.04 -20.62
N ALA A 74 1.55 -8.86 -20.01
CA ALA A 74 0.32 -8.60 -20.75
C ALA A 74 0.52 -7.38 -21.66
N HIS A 75 0.05 -7.46 -22.91
CA HIS A 75 0.06 -6.34 -23.86
C HIS A 75 -0.86 -5.24 -23.35
N ARG A 76 -0.28 -4.30 -22.59
CA ARG A 76 -0.93 -3.08 -22.14
C ARG A 76 -0.61 -1.96 -23.14
N PRO A 77 -1.53 -1.02 -23.40
CA PRO A 77 -1.22 0.18 -24.16
C PRO A 77 0.00 0.87 -23.53
N LEU A 78 1.04 1.08 -24.34
CA LEU A 78 2.26 1.74 -23.91
C LEU A 78 2.20 3.21 -24.31
N THR A 79 2.69 4.08 -23.42
CA THR A 79 3.05 5.46 -23.74
C THR A 79 4.49 5.67 -23.31
N THR A 80 5.22 6.52 -24.02
CA THR A 80 6.61 6.77 -23.66
C THR A 80 6.70 7.71 -22.46
N VAL A 81 7.74 7.56 -21.65
CA VAL A 81 8.05 8.51 -20.56
C VAL A 81 8.18 9.94 -21.11
N GLY A 82 8.70 10.10 -22.33
CA GLY A 82 8.81 11.41 -22.99
C GLY A 82 7.47 12.02 -23.40
N GLU A 83 6.50 11.22 -23.81
CA GLU A 83 5.13 11.69 -24.11
C GLU A 83 4.42 12.17 -22.83
N LEU A 84 4.52 11.40 -21.74
CA LEU A 84 4.00 11.80 -20.44
C LEU A 84 4.63 13.10 -19.95
N ALA A 85 5.94 13.26 -20.15
CA ALA A 85 6.66 14.47 -19.81
C ALA A 85 6.20 15.68 -20.64
N ARG A 86 6.03 15.51 -21.95
CA ARG A 86 5.55 16.57 -22.86
C ARG A 86 4.11 16.98 -22.55
N ALA A 87 3.26 16.03 -22.19
CA ALA A 87 1.88 16.29 -21.78
C ALA A 87 1.76 16.91 -20.38
N GLY A 88 2.87 17.07 -19.65
CA GLY A 88 2.87 17.58 -18.28
C GLY A 88 2.34 16.61 -17.23
N ALA A 89 2.06 15.36 -17.62
CA ALA A 89 1.58 14.31 -16.72
C ALA A 89 2.72 13.71 -15.86
N LEU A 90 3.98 13.97 -16.22
CA LEU A 90 5.16 13.46 -15.53
C LEU A 90 6.27 14.52 -15.47
N LEU A 91 6.87 14.71 -14.28
CA LEU A 91 8.04 15.56 -14.08
C LEU A 91 9.30 14.70 -13.94
N LEU A 92 10.22 14.79 -14.90
CA LEU A 92 11.53 14.14 -14.79
C LEU A 92 12.48 15.01 -13.97
N ARG A 93 13.05 14.42 -12.93
CA ARG A 93 14.19 14.95 -12.18
C ARG A 93 15.41 14.09 -12.49
N THR A 94 16.30 14.60 -13.33
CA THR A 94 17.57 13.92 -13.62
C THR A 94 18.50 14.11 -12.43
N GLY A 95 18.68 13.09 -11.62
CA GLY A 95 19.69 13.03 -10.58
C GLY A 95 20.72 11.95 -10.90
N THR A 96 22.00 12.20 -10.62
CA THR A 96 22.99 11.13 -10.54
C THR A 96 22.77 10.43 -9.20
N GLY A 97 21.97 9.35 -9.19
CA GLY A 97 21.59 8.59 -7.99
C GLY A 97 22.74 7.77 -7.38
N THR A 98 23.95 8.33 -7.31
CA THR A 98 25.18 7.66 -6.86
C THR A 98 25.67 8.14 -5.50
N ALA A 99 25.01 9.14 -4.89
CA ALA A 99 25.39 9.58 -3.55
C ALA A 99 24.97 8.52 -2.50
N PRO A 100 25.88 8.09 -1.62
CA PRO A 100 25.54 7.23 -0.49
C PRO A 100 24.41 7.83 0.32
N ARG A 101 23.53 6.98 0.86
CA ARG A 101 22.41 7.38 1.71
C ARG A 101 22.87 8.34 2.79
N THR A 102 22.51 9.61 2.65
CA THR A 102 22.55 10.58 3.74
C THR A 102 21.24 10.50 4.49
N ASP A 103 21.28 10.61 5.81
CA ASP A 103 20.12 10.38 6.71
C ASP A 103 19.04 11.47 6.62
N THR A 104 19.02 12.23 5.52
CA THR A 104 18.15 13.37 5.31
C THR A 104 16.88 12.94 4.61
N GLY A 105 15.91 12.41 5.37
CA GLY A 105 14.46 12.46 5.14
C GLY A 105 13.87 12.21 3.74
N THR A 106 14.61 11.60 2.82
CA THR A 106 14.24 11.42 1.41
C THR A 106 13.89 9.97 1.16
N THR A 107 12.84 9.74 0.36
CA THR A 107 12.43 8.40 -0.06
C THR A 107 13.58 7.75 -0.86
N PRO A 108 14.04 6.53 -0.47
CA PRO A 108 15.15 5.89 -1.15
C PRO A 108 14.77 5.52 -2.59
N VAL A 109 15.73 5.64 -3.51
CA VAL A 109 15.53 5.38 -4.94
C VAL A 109 16.37 4.18 -5.37
N LEU A 110 15.84 3.42 -6.33
CA LEU A 110 16.61 2.33 -6.96
C LEU A 110 17.72 2.93 -7.81
N THR A 111 18.92 2.39 -7.64
CA THR A 111 20.06 2.62 -8.53
C THR A 111 20.09 1.58 -9.65
N GLU A 112 20.91 1.83 -10.67
CA GLU A 112 21.19 0.83 -11.71
C GLU A 112 21.70 -0.48 -11.09
N HIS A 113 22.57 -0.40 -10.09
CA HIS A 113 23.10 -1.57 -9.40
C HIS A 113 21.99 -2.35 -8.68
N ASP A 114 21.07 -1.66 -8.00
CA ASP A 114 19.96 -2.32 -7.31
C ASP A 114 19.06 -3.08 -8.29
N VAL A 115 18.79 -2.49 -9.46
CA VAL A 115 17.98 -3.11 -10.51
C VAL A 115 18.67 -4.35 -11.08
N LEU A 116 19.97 -4.26 -11.38
CA LEU A 116 20.74 -5.38 -11.92
C LEU A 116 20.95 -6.51 -10.89
N ALA A 117 21.08 -6.17 -9.61
CA ALA A 117 21.29 -7.13 -8.52
C ALA A 117 20.00 -7.64 -7.87
N GLY A 118 18.85 -7.03 -8.16
CA GLY A 118 17.57 -7.36 -7.52
C GLY A 118 17.53 -7.04 -6.03
N THR A 119 18.27 -6.02 -5.58
CA THR A 119 18.40 -5.65 -4.17
C THR A 119 17.47 -4.51 -3.78
N ALA A 120 17.36 -4.26 -2.47
CA ALA A 120 16.60 -3.13 -1.95
C ALA A 120 17.17 -1.78 -2.45
N PRO A 121 16.35 -0.70 -2.52
CA PRO A 121 16.79 0.61 -2.97
C PRO A 121 17.91 1.19 -2.10
N SER A 122 19.02 1.59 -2.71
CA SER A 122 20.21 2.11 -2.00
C SER A 122 20.54 3.59 -2.30
N GLY A 123 19.93 4.18 -3.33
CA GLY A 123 20.21 5.54 -3.78
C GLY A 123 19.43 6.62 -3.04
N THR A 124 19.92 7.86 -3.13
CA THR A 124 19.24 9.06 -2.63
C THR A 124 19.01 10.04 -3.78
N PRO A 125 17.82 10.63 -3.93
CA PRO A 125 17.58 11.63 -4.96
C PRO A 125 18.43 12.89 -4.70
N ALA A 126 18.98 13.47 -5.77
CA ALA A 126 19.66 14.76 -5.68
C ALA A 126 18.67 15.86 -5.20
N PRO A 127 19.12 16.82 -4.39
CA PRO A 127 18.28 17.95 -4.01
C PRO A 127 17.82 18.70 -5.27
N PRO A 128 16.61 19.29 -5.27
CA PRO A 128 16.11 20.03 -6.41
C PRO A 128 17.09 21.17 -6.74
N PRO A 129 17.31 21.49 -8.04
CA PRO A 129 18.14 22.63 -8.39
C PRO A 129 17.52 23.89 -7.78
N THR A 130 18.28 24.58 -6.94
CA THR A 130 17.87 25.88 -6.40
C THR A 130 17.67 26.82 -7.57
N ALA A 131 16.43 27.28 -7.77
CA ALA A 131 16.16 28.32 -8.75
C ALA A 131 17.01 29.54 -8.41
N ALA A 132 17.96 29.91 -9.28
CA ALA A 132 18.66 31.18 -9.14
C ALA A 132 17.62 32.30 -9.18
N PRO A 133 17.63 33.26 -8.24
CA PRO A 133 16.71 34.39 -8.30
C PRO A 133 16.95 35.14 -9.60
N GLY A 134 15.95 35.13 -10.48
CA GLY A 134 15.99 35.84 -11.75
C GLY A 134 16.15 37.33 -11.49
N THR A 135 17.27 37.89 -11.93
CA THR A 135 17.47 39.34 -12.05
C THR A 135 16.37 39.88 -12.97
N PRO A 136 15.52 40.84 -12.53
CA PRO A 136 14.59 41.48 -13.44
C PRO A 136 15.39 42.26 -14.50
N ALA A 137 15.15 41.94 -15.76
CA ALA A 137 15.65 42.68 -16.92
C ALA A 137 14.96 44.07 -17.00
N PRO A 138 15.62 45.09 -17.58
CA PRO A 138 15.29 46.51 -17.40
C PRO A 138 13.95 46.95 -18.01
#